data_AF-A0A4P9VER7-F1
#
_entry.id   AF-A0A4P9VER7-F1
#
_cell.length_a   1.000
_cell.length_b   1.000
_cell.length_c   1.000
_cell.angle_alpha   90.00
_cell.angle_beta   90.00
_cell.angle_gamma   90.00
#
_symmetry.space_group_name_H-M   'P 1'
#
loop_
_entity.id
_entity.type
_entity.pdbx_description
1 polymer ?
#
loop_
_entity_poly.entity_id
_entity_poly.type
_entity_poly.pdbx_seq_one_letter_code
_entity_poly.pdbx_strand_id
1 'polypeptide(L)'
;MAKVEYGAEGQHQVTGWLPWKPSRTGKTVTWSCPNVGEGVTVISEGDLGLGEILLGSYYDQFPAPSTNPDVHLTQYADNAMAQYNQANHAYQLVLPGNGTVNIVAKGGITITGDVTVNGNIKATQEIADHKRNMSADRAIYNSHMDSHHNSAEPKQ
;
A
#
# COMPACT_ATOMS: atom_id res chain seq x y z
N MET A 1 -14.97 16.05 -10.04
CA MET A 1 -14.91 17.51 -10.12
C MET A 1 -14.72 18.08 -8.72
N ALA A 2 -14.09 19.24 -8.60
CA ALA A 2 -13.97 19.99 -7.35
C ALA A 2 -14.10 21.49 -7.64
N LYS A 3 -14.27 22.29 -6.58
CA LYS A 3 -14.16 23.75 -6.63
C LYS A 3 -12.84 24.15 -5.99
N VAL A 4 -12.22 25.21 -6.50
CA VAL A 4 -10.95 25.73 -5.99
C VAL A 4 -11.17 27.14 -5.48
N GLU A 5 -10.74 27.38 -4.25
CA GLU A 5 -10.69 28.71 -3.64
C GLU A 5 -9.33 29.35 -3.95
N TYR A 6 -9.34 30.62 -4.35
CA TYR A 6 -8.14 31.36 -4.71
C TYR A 6 -8.31 32.86 -4.43
N GLY A 7 -7.21 33.59 -4.28
CA GLY A 7 -7.20 35.02 -4.00
C GLY A 7 -6.32 35.38 -2.80
N ALA A 8 -6.07 36.66 -2.61
CA ALA A 8 -5.33 37.17 -1.46
C ALA A 8 -6.22 37.16 -0.21
N GLU A 9 -5.58 37.20 0.97
CA GLU A 9 -6.29 37.24 2.26
C GLU A 9 -7.35 38.35 2.28
N GLY A 10 -8.60 37.96 2.55
CA GLY A 10 -9.75 38.87 2.57
C GLY A 10 -10.41 39.15 1.22
N GLN A 11 -9.88 38.62 0.11
CA GLN A 11 -10.48 38.66 -1.23
C GLN A 11 -10.49 37.28 -1.88
N HIS A 12 -11.34 36.39 -1.36
CA HIS A 12 -11.41 35.00 -1.81
C HIS A 12 -12.47 34.85 -2.91
N GLN A 13 -12.11 34.16 -3.98
CA GLN A 13 -13.01 33.73 -5.04
C GLN A 13 -13.02 32.21 -5.12
N VAL A 14 -14.12 31.67 -5.64
CA VAL A 14 -14.30 30.23 -5.80
C VAL A 14 -14.63 29.95 -7.25
N THR A 15 -13.92 29.01 -7.86
CA THR A 15 -14.20 28.58 -9.23
C THR A 15 -15.56 27.87 -9.34
N GLY A 16 -16.02 27.67 -10.58
CA GLY A 16 -17.06 26.69 -10.89
C GLY A 16 -16.61 25.25 -10.58
N TRP A 17 -17.42 24.27 -10.96
CA TRP A 17 -17.01 22.87 -10.88
C TRP A 17 -16.00 22.56 -11.99
N LEU A 18 -14.77 22.21 -11.61
CA LEU A 18 -13.71 21.87 -12.56
C LEU A 18 -13.36 20.38 -12.46
N PRO A 19 -13.04 19.71 -13.58
CA PRO A 19 -12.40 18.40 -13.54
C PRO A 19 -10.99 18.52 -12.96
N TRP A 20 -10.52 17.46 -12.30
CA TRP A 20 -9.11 17.37 -11.92
C TRP A 20 -8.35 16.50 -12.92
N LYS A 21 -7.08 16.83 -13.10
CA LYS A 21 -6.14 16.13 -13.98
C LYS A 21 -5.56 14.93 -13.24
N PRO A 22 -5.87 13.70 -13.65
CA PRO A 22 -5.21 12.51 -13.12
C PRO A 22 -3.78 12.39 -13.68
N SER A 23 -2.89 11.71 -12.96
CA SER A 23 -1.52 11.50 -13.44
C SER A 23 -1.43 10.62 -14.69
N ARG A 24 -2.38 9.70 -14.89
CA ARG A 24 -2.49 8.86 -16.09
C ARG A 24 -3.92 8.38 -16.29
N THR A 25 -4.45 8.55 -17.51
CA THR A 25 -5.80 8.09 -17.93
C THR A 25 -5.80 7.50 -19.34
N GLY A 26 -5.27 6.29 -19.46
CA GLY A 26 -5.35 5.48 -20.69
C GLY A 26 -5.86 4.07 -20.39
N LYS A 27 -5.29 3.06 -21.06
CA LYS A 27 -5.47 1.65 -20.67
C LYS A 27 -4.98 1.36 -19.25
N THR A 28 -4.09 2.21 -18.75
CA THR A 28 -3.67 2.28 -17.35
C THR A 28 -4.22 3.58 -16.77
N VAL A 29 -4.81 3.49 -15.58
CA VAL A 29 -5.38 4.64 -14.86
C VAL A 29 -4.76 4.71 -13.47
N THR A 30 -4.38 5.91 -13.05
CA THR A 30 -4.04 6.20 -11.66
C THR A 30 -5.20 6.97 -11.03
N TRP A 31 -5.77 6.42 -9.96
CA TRP A 31 -6.86 7.04 -9.22
C TRP A 31 -6.35 7.55 -7.87
N SER A 32 -6.38 8.86 -7.69
CA SER A 32 -6.13 9.54 -6.42
C SER A 32 -7.03 10.76 -6.38
N CYS A 33 -8.13 10.69 -5.64
CA CYS A 33 -9.09 11.78 -5.54
C CYS A 33 -8.50 12.89 -4.65
N PRO A 34 -8.61 14.18 -5.04
CA PRO A 34 -8.18 15.25 -4.17
C PRO A 34 -8.98 15.28 -2.86
N ASN A 35 -8.32 15.72 -1.78
CA ASN A 35 -8.97 16.01 -0.51
C ASN A 35 -9.33 17.49 -0.38
N VAL A 36 -10.36 17.81 0.41
CA VAL A 36 -10.64 19.20 0.79
C VAL A 36 -9.47 19.74 1.59
N GLY A 37 -8.98 20.92 1.21
CA GLY A 37 -7.79 21.54 1.78
C GLY A 37 -6.50 21.20 1.04
N GLU A 38 -6.48 20.27 0.09
CA GLU A 38 -5.27 19.99 -0.68
C GLU A 38 -4.88 21.19 -1.56
N GLY A 39 -3.60 21.57 -1.53
CA GLY A 39 -3.05 22.60 -2.40
C GLY A 39 -3.06 22.14 -3.86
N VAL A 40 -3.59 22.98 -4.76
CA VAL A 40 -3.75 22.65 -6.18
C VAL A 40 -3.44 23.85 -7.08
N THR A 41 -3.16 23.59 -8.35
CA THR A 41 -3.02 24.62 -9.39
C THR A 41 -4.15 24.49 -10.40
N VAL A 42 -4.82 25.59 -10.77
CA VAL A 42 -5.79 25.59 -11.87
C VAL A 42 -5.09 26.02 -13.15
N ILE A 43 -5.17 25.19 -14.19
CA ILE A 43 -4.63 25.49 -15.52
C ILE A 43 -5.81 25.85 -16.42
N SER A 44 -5.73 26.99 -17.11
CA SER A 44 -6.78 27.44 -18.02
C SER A 44 -6.18 28.28 -19.16
N GLU A 45 -6.90 28.36 -20.29
CA GLU A 45 -6.55 29.18 -21.45
C GLU A 45 -6.97 30.66 -21.28
N GLY A 46 -7.26 31.11 -20.05
CA GLY A 46 -7.71 32.47 -19.71
C GLY A 46 -9.11 32.56 -19.11
N ASP A 47 -9.96 31.54 -19.30
CA ASP A 47 -11.24 31.39 -18.59
C ASP A 47 -11.15 30.25 -17.56
N LEU A 48 -11.18 30.60 -16.27
CA LEU A 48 -11.13 29.64 -15.17
C LEU A 48 -12.32 28.67 -15.16
N GLY A 49 -13.47 29.03 -15.74
CA GLY A 49 -14.64 28.16 -15.85
C GLY A 49 -14.41 26.95 -16.77
N LEU A 50 -13.42 27.03 -17.66
CA LEU A 50 -13.00 25.96 -18.57
C LEU A 50 -11.70 25.29 -18.13
N GLY A 51 -11.20 25.60 -16.93
CA GLY A 51 -9.93 25.11 -16.42
C GLY A 51 -9.95 23.65 -15.98
N GLU A 52 -8.75 23.11 -15.75
CA GLU A 52 -8.51 21.79 -15.16
C GLU A 52 -7.65 21.94 -13.90
N ILE A 53 -7.96 21.18 -12.86
CA ILE A 53 -7.23 21.20 -11.59
C ILE A 53 -6.02 20.26 -11.69
N LEU A 54 -4.81 20.79 -11.65
CA LEU A 54 -3.58 20.02 -11.44
C LEU A 54 -3.37 19.79 -9.95
N LEU A 55 -3.31 18.51 -9.56
CA LEU A 55 -3.15 18.07 -8.17
C LEU A 55 -1.74 18.31 -7.65
N GLY A 56 -1.64 18.64 -6.36
CA GLY A 56 -0.38 18.75 -5.64
C GLY A 56 0.24 20.16 -5.69
N SER A 57 0.33 20.78 -4.53
CA SER A 57 1.15 21.96 -4.27
C SER A 57 1.44 22.00 -2.78
N TYR A 58 2.71 21.95 -2.40
CA TYR A 58 3.08 22.04 -1.00
C TYR A 58 2.79 23.45 -0.46
N TYR A 59 2.25 23.51 0.75
CA TYR A 59 2.00 24.75 1.48
C TYR A 59 2.04 24.49 2.98
N ASP A 60 1.86 25.52 3.81
CA ASP A 60 2.14 25.45 5.25
C ASP A 60 1.42 24.30 6.00
N GLN A 61 0.19 23.94 5.62
CA GLN A 61 -0.54 22.85 6.27
C GLN A 61 -0.14 21.46 5.74
N PHE A 62 0.33 21.37 4.49
CA PHE A 62 0.80 20.13 3.86
C PHE A 62 2.17 20.38 3.22
N PRO A 63 3.25 20.44 4.03
CA PRO A 63 4.61 20.62 3.54
C PRO A 63 5.15 19.35 2.86
N ALA A 64 6.28 19.49 2.17
CA ALA A 64 6.97 18.34 1.60
C ALA A 64 7.36 17.33 2.70
N PRO A 65 7.05 16.03 2.53
CA PRO A 65 7.31 15.02 3.57
C PRO A 65 8.79 14.65 3.71
N SER A 66 9.62 15.01 2.73
CA SER A 66 11.07 14.76 2.75
C SER A 66 11.82 15.78 1.89
N THR A 67 13.08 16.03 2.24
CA THR A 67 14.07 16.77 1.44
C THR A 67 15.15 15.86 0.85
N ASN A 68 15.07 14.55 1.09
CA ASN A 68 16.08 13.60 0.66
C ASN A 68 15.86 13.22 -0.83
N PRO A 69 16.82 13.51 -1.74
CA PRO A 69 16.68 13.18 -3.16
C PRO A 69 16.70 11.67 -3.43
N ASP A 70 17.15 10.85 -2.47
CA ASP A 70 17.21 9.39 -2.59
C ASP A 70 15.90 8.68 -2.27
N VAL A 71 14.88 9.42 -1.83
CA VAL A 71 13.62 8.86 -1.33
C VAL A 71 12.48 9.11 -2.32
N HIS A 72 11.83 8.03 -2.74
CA HIS A 72 10.50 8.07 -3.34
C HIS A 72 9.48 7.57 -2.31
N LEU A 73 8.51 8.41 -1.94
CA LEU A 73 7.56 8.16 -0.85
C LEU A 73 6.13 8.48 -1.30
N THR A 74 5.20 7.58 -0.97
CA THR A 74 3.77 7.87 -0.89
C THR A 74 3.35 7.79 0.57
N GLN A 75 2.88 8.92 1.13
CA GLN A 75 2.34 9.01 2.48
C GLN A 75 0.81 9.09 2.41
N TYR A 76 0.14 8.27 3.22
CA TYR A 76 -1.33 8.24 3.30
C TYR A 76 -1.82 9.00 4.54
N ALA A 77 -3.09 9.43 4.52
CA ALA A 77 -3.69 10.25 5.58
C ALA A 77 -3.74 9.57 6.97
N ASP A 78 -3.67 8.23 7.01
CA ASP A 78 -3.63 7.43 8.24
C ASP A 78 -2.20 7.13 8.72
N ASN A 79 -1.20 7.80 8.14
CA ASN A 79 0.24 7.59 8.34
C ASN A 79 0.78 6.26 7.81
N ALA A 80 0.01 5.51 7.00
CA ALA A 80 0.61 4.46 6.20
C ALA A 80 1.64 5.07 5.22
N MET A 81 2.65 4.29 4.84
CA MET A 81 3.67 4.72 3.88
C MET A 81 4.11 3.58 2.97
N ALA A 82 4.38 3.92 1.72
CA ALA A 82 5.12 3.11 0.76
C ALA A 82 6.34 3.90 0.29
N GLN A 83 7.54 3.41 0.59
CA GLN A 83 8.78 4.16 0.37
C GLN A 83 9.86 3.29 -0.25
N TYR A 84 10.57 3.83 -1.23
CA TYR A 84 11.84 3.30 -1.73
C TYR A 84 12.96 4.31 -1.46
N ASN A 85 14.07 3.84 -0.89
CA ASN A 85 15.29 4.62 -0.75
C ASN A 85 16.40 3.98 -1.59
N GLN A 86 16.93 4.73 -2.56
CA GLN A 86 17.91 4.23 -3.51
C GLN A 86 19.34 4.14 -2.94
N ALA A 87 19.66 4.94 -1.91
CA ALA A 87 20.99 4.95 -1.31
C ALA A 87 21.26 3.70 -0.46
N ASN A 88 20.23 3.15 0.19
CA ASN A 88 20.32 1.93 1.00
C ASN A 88 19.66 0.70 0.35
N HIS A 89 19.13 0.85 -0.87
CA HIS A 89 18.45 -0.21 -1.62
C HIS A 89 17.28 -0.84 -0.85
N ALA A 90 16.55 -0.05 -0.05
CA ALA A 90 15.48 -0.54 0.81
C ALA A 90 14.09 -0.09 0.36
N TYR A 91 13.17 -1.04 0.26
CA TYR A 91 11.74 -0.77 0.12
C TYR A 91 11.02 -1.03 1.45
N GLN A 92 10.13 -0.12 1.84
CA GLN A 92 9.32 -0.24 3.04
C GLN A 92 7.84 0.00 2.72
N LEU A 93 6.99 -0.92 3.19
CA LEU A 93 5.55 -0.76 3.25
C LEU A 93 5.15 -0.87 4.72
N VAL A 94 4.76 0.24 5.33
CA VAL A 94 4.40 0.30 6.75
C VAL A 94 2.96 0.80 6.86
N LEU A 95 2.16 0.07 7.64
CA LEU A 95 0.76 0.37 7.90
C LEU A 95 0.57 0.71 9.39
N PRO A 96 -0.48 1.47 9.76
CA PRO A 96 -0.86 1.63 11.16
C PRO A 96 -1.24 0.27 11.79
N GLY A 97 -1.31 0.21 13.13
CA GLY A 97 -1.38 -1.06 13.87
C GLY A 97 -2.55 -1.99 13.57
N ASN A 98 -3.64 -1.48 12.98
CA ASN A 98 -4.80 -2.27 12.52
C ASN A 98 -4.82 -2.50 10.99
N GLY A 99 -3.76 -2.10 10.29
CA GLY A 99 -3.64 -2.24 8.85
C GLY A 99 -3.48 -3.69 8.41
N THR A 100 -3.88 -3.99 7.18
CA THR A 100 -3.76 -5.32 6.58
C THR A 100 -3.22 -5.22 5.15
N VAL A 101 -2.50 -6.25 4.69
CA VAL A 101 -2.07 -6.41 3.30
C VAL A 101 -2.70 -7.67 2.75
N ASN A 102 -3.37 -7.57 1.60
CA ASN A 102 -3.92 -8.70 0.87
C ASN A 102 -3.30 -8.78 -0.53
N ILE A 103 -2.66 -9.91 -0.86
CA ILE A 103 -2.00 -10.14 -2.15
C ILE A 103 -2.74 -11.27 -2.87
N VAL A 104 -3.39 -10.95 -3.99
CA VAL A 104 -4.13 -11.92 -4.81
C VAL A 104 -3.36 -12.19 -6.11
N ALA A 105 -2.54 -13.24 -6.12
CA ALA A 105 -1.75 -13.66 -7.27
C ALA A 105 -2.04 -15.13 -7.63
N LYS A 106 -3.07 -15.37 -8.45
CA LYS A 106 -3.53 -16.73 -8.80
C LYS A 106 -2.47 -17.58 -9.52
N GLY A 107 -1.49 -16.95 -10.16
CA GLY A 107 -0.36 -17.64 -10.80
C GLY A 107 0.76 -18.06 -9.85
N GLY A 108 0.67 -17.70 -8.56
CA GLY A 108 1.70 -17.96 -7.55
C GLY A 108 2.47 -16.71 -7.14
N ILE A 109 3.25 -16.86 -6.07
CA ILE A 109 4.16 -15.84 -5.52
C ILE A 109 5.51 -16.53 -5.31
N THR A 110 6.61 -15.88 -5.71
CA THR A 110 7.98 -16.32 -5.43
C THR A 110 8.67 -15.25 -4.60
N ILE A 111 9.31 -15.68 -3.51
CA ILE A 111 10.13 -14.82 -2.64
C ILE A 111 11.54 -15.42 -2.63
N THR A 112 12.53 -14.62 -3.01
CA THR A 112 13.94 -15.02 -3.05
C THR A 112 14.69 -14.31 -1.92
N GLY A 113 15.31 -15.11 -1.04
CA GLY A 113 15.99 -14.64 0.17
C GLY A 113 15.39 -15.24 1.43
N ASP A 114 16.01 -14.97 2.57
CA ASP A 114 15.52 -15.42 3.88
C ASP A 114 14.22 -14.69 4.25
N VAL A 115 13.25 -15.43 4.80
CA VAL A 115 11.95 -14.90 5.20
C VAL A 115 11.80 -15.01 6.71
N THR A 116 11.63 -13.86 7.37
CA THR A 116 11.28 -13.79 8.79
C THR A 116 9.79 -13.49 8.95
N VAL A 117 9.06 -14.37 9.65
CA VAL A 117 7.64 -14.18 9.98
C VAL A 117 7.48 -14.04 11.49
N ASN A 118 7.14 -12.84 11.96
CA ASN A 118 6.82 -12.58 13.36
C ASN A 118 5.33 -12.83 13.62
N GLY A 119 4.94 -14.11 13.64
CA GLY A 119 3.56 -14.52 13.82
C GLY A 119 3.33 -15.95 13.32
N ASN A 120 2.05 -16.34 13.27
CA ASN A 120 1.68 -17.67 12.80
C ASN A 120 1.65 -17.74 11.27
N ILE A 121 2.11 -18.86 10.72
CA ILE A 121 1.95 -19.21 9.31
C ILE A 121 0.78 -20.19 9.21
N LYS A 122 -0.21 -19.86 8.38
CA LYS A 122 -1.32 -20.76 8.04
C LYS A 122 -1.33 -21.02 6.54
N ALA A 123 -1.17 -22.28 6.16
CA ALA A 123 -1.34 -22.75 4.80
C ALA A 123 -2.58 -23.64 4.72
N THR A 124 -3.35 -23.51 3.63
CA THR A 124 -4.46 -24.44 3.31
C THR A 124 -3.98 -25.66 2.53
N GLN A 125 -2.73 -25.64 2.08
CA GLN A 125 -2.02 -26.69 1.36
C GLN A 125 -0.76 -27.07 2.14
N GLU A 126 0.08 -27.94 1.57
CA GLU A 126 1.32 -28.39 2.20
C GLU A 126 2.32 -27.26 2.45
N ILE A 127 3.05 -27.36 3.56
CA ILE A 127 4.28 -26.62 3.82
C ILE A 127 5.42 -27.62 3.70
N ALA A 128 6.42 -27.30 2.88
CA ALA A 128 7.57 -28.15 2.63
C ALA A 128 8.87 -27.37 2.81
N ASP A 129 9.87 -28.04 3.36
CA ASP A 129 11.26 -27.60 3.31
C ASP A 129 11.98 -28.30 2.14
N HIS A 130 13.32 -28.21 2.10
CA HIS A 130 14.13 -28.86 1.07
C HIS A 130 14.04 -30.40 1.09
N LYS A 131 13.70 -31.00 2.24
CA LYS A 131 13.77 -32.44 2.48
C LYS A 131 12.41 -33.12 2.37
N ARG A 132 11.35 -32.52 2.93
CA ARG A 132 9.99 -33.10 3.01
C ARG A 132 8.93 -32.07 3.41
N ASN A 133 7.69 -32.53 3.53
CA ASN A 133 6.53 -31.74 3.92
C ASN A 133 5.97 -32.13 5.29
N MET A 134 5.16 -31.23 5.85
CA MET A 134 4.56 -31.41 7.18
C MET A 134 3.61 -32.62 7.27
N SER A 135 2.96 -33.01 6.18
CA SER A 135 2.12 -34.22 6.17
C SER A 135 2.94 -35.51 6.30
N ALA A 136 4.09 -35.60 5.61
CA ALA A 136 5.01 -36.73 5.73
C ALA A 136 5.61 -36.83 7.14
N ASP A 137 5.96 -35.70 7.76
CA ASP A 137 6.46 -35.69 9.14
C ASP A 137 5.39 -36.13 10.15
N ARG A 138 4.13 -35.72 9.94
CA ARG A 138 3.00 -36.19 10.75
C ARG A 138 2.80 -37.70 10.65
N ALA A 139 2.97 -38.27 9.46
CA ALA A 139 2.85 -39.71 9.26
C ALA A 139 3.91 -40.50 10.06
N ILE A 140 5.16 -40.04 10.05
CA ILE A 140 6.24 -40.64 10.84
C ILE A 140 5.93 -40.55 12.34
N TYR A 141 5.48 -39.37 12.80
CA TYR A 141 5.08 -39.17 14.20
C TYR A 141 3.97 -40.14 14.65
N ASN A 142 2.91 -40.27 13.86
CA ASN A 142 1.80 -41.18 14.17
C ASN A 142 2.26 -42.64 14.21
N SER A 143 3.14 -43.06 13.29
CA SER A 143 3.66 -44.44 13.28
C SER A 143 4.49 -44.80 14.52
N HIS A 144 5.18 -43.83 15.11
CA HIS A 144 5.91 -44.00 16.37
C HIS A 144 4.98 -44.11 17.60
N MET A 145 3.79 -43.48 17.54
CA MET A 145 2.80 -43.59 18.62
C MET A 145 2.17 -44.99 18.63
N ASP A 146 1.84 -45.52 17.45
CA ASP A 146 1.24 -46.85 17.31
C ASP A 146 2.18 -47.99 17.76
N SER A 147 3.50 -47.80 17.64
CA SER A 147 4.49 -48.84 18.00
C SER A 147 4.84 -48.89 19.49
N HIS A 148 4.58 -47.82 20.26
CA HIS A 148 4.95 -47.74 21.68
C HIS A 148 3.77 -47.56 22.64
N HIS A 149 2.60 -47.10 22.20
CA HIS A 149 1.47 -46.84 23.07
C HIS A 149 0.16 -47.36 22.44
N ASN A 150 -0.25 -48.56 22.85
CA ASN A 150 -1.65 -48.95 22.71
C ASN A 150 -2.45 -48.12 23.73
N SER A 151 -3.39 -47.27 23.26
CA SER A 151 -4.34 -46.41 24.00
C SER A 151 -3.91 -44.97 24.30
N ALA A 152 -4.33 -44.01 23.45
CA ALA A 152 -5.27 -42.93 23.80
C ALA A 152 -5.50 -42.02 22.58
N GLU A 153 -6.77 -41.65 22.34
CA GLU A 153 -7.27 -40.95 21.14
C GLU A 153 -6.52 -39.67 20.74
N PRO A 154 -6.49 -39.34 19.43
CA PRO A 154 -5.91 -38.10 18.94
C PRO A 154 -6.79 -36.91 19.37
N LYS A 155 -6.24 -35.99 20.17
CA LYS A 155 -6.90 -34.70 20.44
C LYS A 155 -6.81 -33.82 19.20
N GLN A 156 -7.99 -33.39 18.71
CA GLN A 156 -8.20 -32.46 17.60
C GLN A 156 -7.53 -31.11 17.83
#